data_AF-A0A916VN16-F1
#
_entry.id   AF-A0A916VN16-F1
#
_cell.length_a   1.000
_cell.length_b   1.000
_cell.length_c   1.000
_cell.angle_alpha   90.00
_cell.angle_beta   90.00
_cell.angle_gamma   90.00
#
_symmetry.space_group_name_H-M   'P 1'
#
loop_
_entity.id
_entity.type
_entity.pdbx_description
1 polymer ?
#
loop_
_entity_poly.entity_id
_entity_poly.type
_entity_poly.pdbx_seq_one_letter_code
_entity_poly.pdbx_strand_id
1 'polypeptide(L)' 'MIQIKGKTRGTIQVSAQADKATLEKLARESEVAQRHLEGKEIKKVIVVPGKLVNFVV' A
#
# COMPACT_ATOMS: atom_id res chain seq x y z
N MET A 1 2.66 6.90 1.06
CA MET A 1 3.80 6.08 0.56
C MET A 1 3.48 4.59 0.67
N ILE A 2 4.02 3.74 -0.20
CA ILE A 2 3.82 2.29 -0.21
C ILE A 2 5.08 1.59 0.34
N GLN A 3 4.87 0.75 1.34
CA GLN A 3 5.87 -0.13 1.92
C GLN A 3 5.48 -1.60 1.71
N ILE A 4 6.48 -2.46 1.52
CA ILE A 4 6.30 -3.91 1.38
C ILE A 4 7.41 -4.60 2.17
N LYS A 5 7.04 -5.46 3.12
CA LYS A 5 7.99 -6.06 4.10
C LYS A 5 8.86 -5.00 4.78
N GLY A 6 8.29 -3.85 5.14
CA GLY A 6 9.01 -2.75 5.80
C GLY A 6 9.97 -1.95 4.92
N LYS A 7 10.11 -2.28 3.62
CA LYS A 7 10.89 -1.49 2.66
C LYS A 7 9.97 -0.59 1.83
N THR A 8 10.29 0.68 1.71
CA THR A 8 9.57 1.61 0.82
C THR A 8 9.78 1.19 -0.63
N ARG A 9 8.68 0.99 -1.36
CA ARG A 9 8.69 0.54 -2.76
C ARG A 9 8.20 1.59 -3.74
N GLY A 10 7.44 2.56 -3.25
CA GLY A 10 6.99 3.68 -4.05
C GLY A 10 6.19 4.67 -3.23
N THR A 11 5.73 5.70 -3.91
CA THR A 11 4.82 6.70 -3.36
C THR A 11 3.57 6.76 -4.23
N ILE A 12 2.42 6.94 -3.59
CA ILE A 12 1.17 7.24 -4.27
C ILE A 12 0.68 8.57 -3.74
N GLN A 13 0.18 9.41 -4.63
CA GLN A 13 -0.55 10.61 -4.27
C GLN A 13 -1.99 10.22 -4.00
N VAL A 14 -2.47 10.57 -2.82
CA VAL A 14 -3.80 10.26 -2.32
C VAL A 14 -4.32 11.50 -1.62
N SER A 15 -5.63 11.73 -1.69
CA SER A 15 -6.25 12.83 -0.93
C SER A 15 -6.01 12.64 0.56
N ALA A 16 -5.75 13.74 1.27
CA ALA A 16 -5.52 13.71 2.72
C ALA A 16 -6.75 13.20 3.49
N GLN A 17 -7.96 13.35 2.91
CA GLN A 17 -9.22 12.85 3.46
C GLN A 17 -9.58 11.43 3.00
N ALA A 18 -8.69 10.73 2.29
CA ALA A 18 -9.01 9.38 1.82
C ALA A 18 -9.15 8.39 2.99
N ASP A 19 -10.26 7.67 3.02
CA ASP A 19 -10.51 6.62 3.99
C ASP A 19 -9.52 5.46 3.88
N LYS A 20 -9.40 4.72 4.98
CA LYS A 20 -8.52 3.55 5.08
C LYS A 20 -8.77 2.52 3.97
N ALA A 21 -10.05 2.25 3.68
CA ALA A 21 -10.44 1.30 2.63
C ALA A 21 -10.02 1.79 1.23
N THR A 22 -10.23 3.08 0.96
CA THR A 22 -9.84 3.72 -0.30
C THR A 22 -8.32 3.71 -0.47
N LEU A 23 -7.58 4.03 0.58
CA LEU A 23 -6.12 4.00 0.61
C LEU A 23 -5.56 2.60 0.35
N GLU A 24 -6.14 1.57 0.98
CA GLU A 24 -5.77 0.18 0.74
C GLU A 24 -5.99 -0.21 -0.72
N LYS A 25 -7.15 0.15 -1.27
CA LYS A 25 -7.51 -0.17 -2.65
C LYS A 25 -6.56 0.50 -3.64
N LEU A 26 -6.37 1.81 -3.53
CA LEU A 26 -5.45 2.59 -4.35
C LEU A 26 -4.01 2.08 -4.25
N ALA A 27 -3.57 1.73 -3.04
CA ALA A 27 -2.24 1.19 -2.84
C ALA A 27 -2.09 -0.20 -3.46
N ARG A 28 -3.13 -1.04 -3.43
CA ARG A 28 -3.12 -2.39 -4.03
C ARG A 28 -3.24 -2.35 -5.56
N GLU A 29 -3.94 -1.36 -6.10
CA GLU A 29 -4.08 -1.11 -7.53
C GLU A 29 -2.84 -0.41 -8.13
N SER A 30 -1.94 0.10 -7.30
CA SER A 30 -0.71 0.73 -7.78
C SER A 30 0.22 -0.29 -8.44
N GLU A 31 0.77 0.05 -9.61
CA GLU A 31 1.70 -0.79 -10.37
C GLU A 31 2.87 -1.31 -9.52
N VAL A 32 3.45 -0.46 -8.66
CA VAL A 32 4.55 -0.84 -7.77
C VAL A 32 4.12 -1.88 -6.74
N ALA A 33 2.89 -1.80 -6.23
CA ALA A 33 2.39 -2.82 -5.33
C ALA A 33 2.12 -4.11 -6.09
N GLN A 34 1.40 -4.07 -7.21
CA GLN A 34 1.11 -5.27 -8.00
C GLN A 34 2.39 -6.00 -8.42
N ARG A 35 3.40 -5.29 -8.97
CA ARG A 35 4.70 -5.89 -9.33
C ARG A 35 5.42 -6.59 -8.18
N HIS A 36 5.24 -6.11 -6.95
CA HIS A 36 5.94 -6.66 -5.78
C HIS A 36 5.13 -7.68 -4.99
N LEU A 37 3.81 -7.63 -5.14
CA LEU A 37 2.81 -8.54 -4.58
C LEU A 37 2.53 -9.72 -5.52
N GLU A 38 2.90 -9.63 -6.80
CA GLU A 38 2.77 -10.72 -7.76
C GLU A 38 3.47 -11.99 -7.25
N GLY A 39 2.72 -13.09 -7.18
CA GLY A 39 3.17 -14.37 -6.65
C GLY A 39 3.34 -14.42 -5.12
N LYS A 40 2.88 -13.40 -4.37
CA LYS A 40 2.96 -13.37 -2.90
C LYS A 40 1.60 -13.20 -2.27
N GLU A 41 1.37 -13.94 -1.20
CA GLU A 41 0.15 -13.85 -0.42
C GLU A 41 0.22 -12.70 0.59
N ILE A 42 -0.75 -11.80 0.56
CA ILE A 42 -0.82 -10.66 1.46
C ILE A 42 -1.37 -11.14 2.80
N LYS A 43 -0.51 -11.25 3.81
CA LYS A 43 -0.88 -11.64 5.18
C LYS A 43 -1.60 -10.52 5.92
N LYS A 44 -1.20 -9.27 5.71
CA LYS A 44 -1.77 -8.12 6.40
C LYS A 44 -1.54 -6.83 5.62
N VAL A 45 -2.53 -5.96 5.60
CA VAL A 45 -2.37 -4.58 5.11
C VAL A 45 -2.48 -3.63 6.29
N ILE A 46 -1.47 -2.78 6.45
CA ILE A 46 -1.40 -1.77 7.50
C ILE A 46 -1.48 -0.40 6.84
N VAL A 47 -2.62 0.27 7.01
CA VAL A 47 -2.84 1.60 6.48
C VAL A 47 -2.75 2.60 7.62
N VAL A 48 -1.87 3.59 7.46
CA VAL A 48 -1.74 4.76 8.33
C VAL A 48 -2.12 5.98 7.51
N PRO A 49 -3.34 6.53 7.72
CA PRO A 49 -3.82 7.71 6.98
C PRO A 49 -2.83 8.87 7.07
N GLY A 50 -2.57 9.55 5.95
CA GLY A 50 -1.63 10.67 5.88
C GLY A 50 -0.14 10.30 6.04
N LYS A 51 0.21 9.04 6.30
CA LYS A 51 1.60 8.56 6.37
C LYS A 51 1.90 7.54 5.28
N LEU A 52 1.43 6.31 5.42
CA LEU A 52 1.87 5.17 4.62
C LEU A 52 0.88 4.01 4.57
N VAL A 53 1.04 3.16 3.56
CA VAL A 53 0.40 1.84 3.45
C VAL A 53 1.52 0.81 3.40
N ASN A 54 1.50 -0.16 4.32
CA ASN A 54 2.46 -1.26 4.38
C ASN A 54 1.77 -2.60 4.10
N PHE A 55 2.26 -3.30 3.08
CA PHE A 55 1.85 -4.64 2.75
C PHE A 55 2.79 -5.66 3.40
N VAL A 56 2.23 -6.48 4.27
CA VAL A 56 2.91 -7.63 4.86
C VAL A 56 2.60 -8.83 3.97
N VAL A 57 3.63 -9.31 3.28
CA VAL A 57 3.66 -10.56 2.52
C VAL A 57 4.59 -11.57 3.19
#